data_AF-M0P744-F1
#
_entry.id   AF-M0P744-F1
#
_cell.length_a   1.000
_cell.length_b   1.000
_cell.length_c   1.000
_cell.angle_alpha   90.00
_cell.angle_beta   90.00
_cell.angle_gamma   90.00
#
_symmetry.space_group_name_H-M   'P 1'
#
loop_
_entity.id
_entity.type
_entity.pdbx_description
1 polymer ?
#
loop_
_entity_poly.entity_id
_entity_poly.type
_entity_poly.pdbx_seq_one_letter_code
_entity_poly.pdbx_strand_id
1 'polypeptide(L)'
;MTGPRAVAVNVAANTNEPGFRGPVFPDGSFAYVPIPESAPTLTRDRFPVDEPLPTYGDLDLPFSLPTALREVPVHADPEFPGVHGRDSATYGDPHGVKAGRIAGLEPGDWLFFYATLSLRPHGWGGPGEDGGRDGTGDGPRPDDDLAPDWGAYLFAGIRVDRLLAVGDGSEGRTVDRAAAADLAPTNAHLKRDPFDARVVVAGDPAASGVFERVVPLSAPDAGADANRLVTELSSDSGRGPWWRRPMAFDAGETATLLDRIEWS
;
A
#
# COMPACT_ATOMS: atom_id res chain seq x y z
N MET A 1 -14.75 -11.70 23.68
CA MET A 1 -14.88 -11.26 22.28
C MET A 1 -13.57 -11.66 21.61
N THR A 2 -13.64 -12.32 20.45
CA THR A 2 -12.43 -12.57 19.64
C THR A 2 -11.90 -11.21 19.17
N GLY A 3 -10.58 -10.99 19.26
CA GLY A 3 -9.96 -9.74 18.81
C GLY A 3 -10.13 -9.51 17.30
N PRO A 4 -9.71 -8.34 16.78
CA PRO A 4 -9.82 -8.02 15.36
C PRO A 4 -8.93 -8.96 14.53
N ARG A 5 -9.37 -9.32 13.33
CA ARG A 5 -8.58 -10.03 12.32
C ARG A 5 -7.91 -9.04 11.38
N ALA A 6 -7.02 -9.53 10.53
CA ALA A 6 -6.41 -8.68 9.51
C ALA A 6 -6.21 -9.38 8.17
N VAL A 7 -6.17 -8.56 7.12
CA VAL A 7 -5.65 -8.94 5.80
C VAL A 7 -4.56 -7.94 5.42
N ALA A 8 -3.40 -8.42 4.97
CA ALA A 8 -2.34 -7.59 4.41
C ALA A 8 -2.26 -7.77 2.90
N VAL A 9 -2.10 -6.67 2.15
CA VAL A 9 -2.10 -6.70 0.68
C VAL A 9 -0.96 -5.89 0.07
N ASN A 10 -0.42 -6.37 -1.06
CA ASN A 10 0.63 -5.66 -1.77
C ASN A 10 0.06 -4.48 -2.54
N VAL A 11 0.68 -3.31 -2.35
CA VAL A 11 0.42 -2.06 -3.07
C VAL A 11 1.74 -1.34 -3.33
N ALA A 12 1.66 -0.10 -3.85
CA ALA A 12 2.80 0.78 -4.09
C ALA A 12 3.73 0.35 -5.23
N ALA A 13 4.59 1.29 -5.61
CA ALA A 13 5.59 1.16 -6.65
C ALA A 13 6.48 -0.07 -6.46
N ASN A 14 6.76 -0.73 -7.57
CA ASN A 14 7.70 -1.85 -7.64
C ASN A 14 8.63 -1.69 -8.85
N THR A 15 9.54 -2.65 -9.07
CA THR A 15 10.51 -2.57 -10.17
C THR A 15 9.90 -2.47 -11.56
N ASN A 16 8.64 -2.86 -11.74
CA ASN A 16 7.96 -2.80 -13.03
C ASN A 16 7.24 -1.46 -13.20
N GLU A 17 6.60 -0.97 -12.15
CA GLU A 17 5.71 0.18 -12.19
C GLU A 17 5.99 1.11 -11.00
N PRO A 18 6.52 2.33 -11.23
CA PRO A 18 6.86 2.98 -12.50
C PRO A 18 8.30 2.65 -13.01
N GLY A 19 8.92 1.57 -12.53
CA GLY A 19 10.29 1.20 -12.90
C GLY A 19 11.29 1.25 -11.74
N PHE A 20 10.84 1.59 -10.53
CA PHE A 20 11.66 1.59 -9.31
C PHE A 20 10.78 1.33 -8.08
N ARG A 21 11.41 0.83 -7.01
CA ARG A 21 10.77 0.69 -5.69
C ARG A 21 10.91 1.97 -4.89
N GLY A 22 9.90 2.28 -4.07
CA GLY A 22 10.04 3.30 -3.03
C GLY A 22 11.22 2.99 -2.08
N PRO A 23 11.80 4.01 -1.42
CA PRO A 23 12.89 3.82 -0.48
C PRO A 23 12.38 3.33 0.88
N VAL A 24 13.16 2.44 1.49
CA VAL A 24 13.26 2.32 2.95
C VAL A 24 14.66 2.81 3.34
N PHE A 25 14.76 3.56 4.43
CA PHE A 25 16.00 4.15 4.93
C PHE A 25 16.62 3.29 6.05
N PRO A 26 17.89 3.51 6.43
CA PRO A 26 18.59 2.69 7.42
C PRO A 26 17.86 2.56 8.77
N ASP A 27 17.13 3.59 9.20
CA ASP A 27 16.33 3.62 10.42
C ASP A 27 14.89 3.07 10.24
N GLY A 28 14.60 2.44 9.10
CA GLY A 28 13.29 1.88 8.76
C GLY A 28 12.21 2.91 8.42
N SER A 29 12.50 4.21 8.46
CA SER A 29 11.63 5.21 7.84
C SER A 29 11.56 4.98 6.33
N PHE A 30 10.51 5.47 5.67
CA PHE A 30 10.26 5.17 4.26
C PHE A 30 9.52 6.30 3.54
N ALA A 31 9.39 6.19 2.23
CA ALA A 31 8.47 7.01 1.46
C ALA A 31 7.48 6.13 0.69
N TYR A 32 6.18 6.36 0.88
CA TYR A 32 5.13 5.73 0.10
C TYR A 32 5.11 6.32 -1.31
N VAL A 33 5.20 5.46 -2.32
CA VAL A 33 5.15 5.86 -3.73
C VAL A 33 4.06 5.02 -4.39
N PRO A 34 2.93 5.60 -4.82
CA PRO A 34 1.89 4.87 -5.53
C PRO A 34 2.37 4.32 -6.90
N ILE A 35 1.61 3.38 -7.47
CA ILE A 35 1.82 2.94 -8.86
C ILE A 35 1.25 3.99 -9.84
N PRO A 36 1.70 4.03 -11.11
CA PRO A 36 1.02 4.82 -12.13
C PRO A 36 -0.44 4.36 -12.31
N GLU A 37 -1.33 5.29 -12.64
CA GLU A 37 -2.65 4.92 -13.14
C GLU A 37 -2.52 4.44 -14.58
N SER A 38 -2.83 3.17 -14.80
CA SER A 38 -2.69 2.47 -16.08
C SER A 38 -4.02 2.23 -16.78
N ALA A 39 -5.15 2.44 -16.09
CA ALA A 39 -6.48 2.30 -16.67
C ALA A 39 -6.97 3.63 -17.27
N PRO A 40 -7.83 3.58 -18.29
CA PRO A 40 -8.52 4.77 -18.77
C PRO A 40 -9.34 5.41 -17.64
N THR A 41 -9.26 6.74 -17.55
CA THR A 41 -10.04 7.51 -16.58
C THR A 41 -11.14 8.31 -17.27
N LEU A 42 -12.19 8.60 -16.50
CA LEU A 42 -13.16 9.60 -16.85
C LEU A 42 -12.51 10.98 -17.04
N THR A 43 -13.24 11.86 -17.72
CA THR A 43 -12.96 13.29 -17.68
C THR A 43 -13.29 13.84 -16.28
N ARG A 44 -12.55 14.87 -15.84
CA ARG A 44 -12.65 15.45 -14.48
C ARG A 44 -14.07 15.83 -14.08
N ASP A 45 -14.87 16.37 -15.01
CA ASP A 45 -16.26 16.77 -14.79
C ASP A 45 -17.20 15.60 -14.42
N ARG A 46 -16.72 14.36 -14.58
CA ARG A 46 -17.45 13.13 -14.25
C ARG A 46 -16.90 12.41 -13.01
N PHE A 47 -15.88 12.96 -12.35
CA PHE A 47 -15.44 12.46 -11.05
C PHE A 47 -16.51 12.75 -9.98
N PRO A 48 -16.63 11.93 -8.93
CA PRO A 48 -17.57 12.19 -7.83
C PRO A 48 -17.30 13.49 -7.08
N VAL A 49 -16.04 13.91 -7.06
CA VAL A 49 -15.55 15.14 -6.44
C VAL A 49 -14.77 15.96 -7.48
N ASP A 50 -14.89 17.28 -7.40
CA ASP A 50 -14.15 18.21 -8.27
C ASP A 50 -12.69 18.33 -7.83
N GLU A 51 -11.88 17.34 -8.17
CA GLU A 51 -10.44 17.33 -7.98
C GLU A 51 -9.71 16.88 -9.26
N PRO A 52 -8.47 17.32 -9.51
CA PRO A 52 -7.67 16.74 -10.57
C PRO A 52 -7.30 15.28 -10.28
N LEU A 53 -7.03 14.52 -11.34
CA LEU A 53 -6.33 13.25 -11.20
C LEU A 53 -4.88 13.57 -10.78
N PRO A 54 -4.41 13.11 -9.61
CA PRO A 54 -3.06 13.43 -9.16
C PRO A 54 -2.03 12.82 -10.10
N THR A 55 -0.91 13.52 -10.24
CA THR A 55 0.27 13.07 -10.96
C THR A 55 1.42 12.83 -9.99
N TYR A 56 2.49 12.19 -10.46
CA TYR A 56 3.71 12.06 -9.66
C TYR A 56 4.32 13.41 -9.25
N GLY A 57 4.09 14.49 -10.02
CA GLY A 57 4.53 15.84 -9.68
C GLY A 57 3.80 16.45 -8.49
N ASP A 58 2.63 15.92 -8.14
CA ASP A 58 1.81 16.37 -7.00
C ASP A 58 2.15 15.63 -5.69
N LEU A 59 2.99 14.59 -5.76
CA LEU A 59 3.34 13.79 -4.57
C LEU A 59 4.36 14.53 -3.69
N ASP A 60 4.05 14.57 -2.40
CA ASP A 60 5.02 14.97 -1.38
C ASP A 60 6.03 13.84 -1.13
N LEU A 61 7.18 13.90 -1.79
CA LEU A 61 8.25 12.91 -1.70
C LEU A 61 9.56 13.56 -1.24
N PRO A 62 10.36 12.91 -0.39
CA PRO A 62 11.64 13.44 0.11
C PRO A 62 12.79 13.34 -0.91
N PHE A 63 12.49 13.02 -2.18
CA PHE A 63 13.45 12.82 -3.25
C PHE A 63 12.89 13.30 -4.58
N SER A 64 13.76 13.50 -5.57
CA SER A 64 13.35 13.97 -6.90
C SER A 64 12.95 12.82 -7.81
N LEU A 65 11.85 13.00 -8.53
CA LEU A 65 11.45 12.08 -9.60
C LEU A 65 12.02 12.52 -10.96
N PRO A 66 12.33 11.56 -11.86
CA PRO A 66 12.62 11.83 -13.26
C PRO A 66 11.56 12.74 -13.88
N THR A 67 11.99 13.75 -14.65
CA THR A 67 11.07 14.70 -15.30
C THR A 67 9.99 14.01 -16.13
N ALA A 68 10.36 12.89 -16.79
CA ALA A 68 9.45 12.10 -17.60
C ALA A 68 8.27 11.48 -16.81
N LEU A 69 8.41 11.31 -15.48
CA LEU A 69 7.34 10.78 -14.63
C LEU A 69 6.42 11.87 -14.10
N ARG A 70 6.84 13.14 -14.03
CA ARG A 70 6.11 14.19 -13.29
C ARG A 70 4.65 14.33 -13.72
N GLU A 71 4.37 14.27 -15.02
CA GLU A 71 3.01 14.42 -15.57
C GLU A 71 2.25 13.09 -15.65
N VAL A 72 2.86 11.96 -15.24
CA VAL A 72 2.21 10.65 -15.28
C VAL A 72 1.19 10.60 -14.14
N PRO A 73 -0.09 10.30 -14.44
CA PRO A 73 -1.09 10.12 -13.40
C PRO A 73 -0.76 8.97 -12.45
N VAL A 74 -1.10 9.13 -11.18
CA VAL A 74 -0.88 8.11 -10.14
C VAL A 74 -2.20 7.45 -9.75
N HIS A 75 -2.15 6.16 -9.48
CA HIS A 75 -3.23 5.45 -8.83
C HIS A 75 -3.10 5.64 -7.32
N ALA A 76 -3.67 6.74 -6.81
CA ALA A 76 -3.66 7.08 -5.39
C ALA A 76 -4.62 6.15 -4.61
N ASP A 77 -4.20 4.91 -4.42
CA ASP A 77 -4.90 3.89 -3.65
C ASP A 77 -3.87 2.93 -3.03
N PRO A 78 -3.80 2.79 -1.70
CA PRO A 78 -4.69 3.34 -0.69
C PRO A 78 -4.53 4.85 -0.45
N GLU A 79 -5.57 5.48 0.07
CA GLU A 79 -5.50 6.82 0.67
C GLU A 79 -5.27 6.72 2.17
N PHE A 80 -4.44 7.60 2.72
CA PHE A 80 -4.21 7.74 4.16
C PHE A 80 -4.27 9.23 4.57
N PRO A 81 -4.82 9.54 5.75
CA PRO A 81 -4.78 10.90 6.29
C PRO A 81 -3.35 11.43 6.41
N GLY A 82 -3.11 12.67 5.98
CA GLY A 82 -1.82 13.34 6.02
C GLY A 82 -0.83 12.94 4.92
N VAL A 83 -1.18 12.00 4.03
CA VAL A 83 -0.27 11.50 2.98
C VAL A 83 -0.69 12.03 1.61
N HIS A 84 0.24 12.70 0.92
CA HIS A 84 0.02 13.27 -0.43
C HIS A 84 -1.27 14.13 -0.55
N GLY A 85 -1.58 14.90 0.50
CA GLY A 85 -2.74 15.78 0.55
C GLY A 85 -4.08 15.07 0.71
N ARG A 86 -4.09 13.84 1.24
CA ARG A 86 -5.32 13.07 1.52
C ARG A 86 -5.70 13.17 3.00
N ASP A 87 -7.00 13.18 3.27
CA ASP A 87 -7.57 13.22 4.62
C ASP A 87 -8.37 11.94 4.96
N SER A 88 -8.60 11.09 3.97
CA SER A 88 -9.41 9.89 4.08
C SER A 88 -8.55 8.63 4.23
N ALA A 89 -9.12 7.60 4.84
CA ALA A 89 -8.55 6.26 4.90
C ALA A 89 -9.38 5.33 4.00
N THR A 90 -8.99 5.18 2.73
CA THR A 90 -9.78 4.38 1.78
C THR A 90 -8.93 3.42 0.96
N TYR A 91 -9.54 2.34 0.52
CA TYR A 91 -8.92 1.38 -0.38
C TYR A 91 -9.93 0.71 -1.32
N GLY A 92 -9.60 0.59 -2.60
CA GLY A 92 -10.33 -0.22 -3.56
C GLY A 92 -9.46 -1.33 -4.17
N ASP A 93 -10.08 -2.40 -4.64
CA ASP A 93 -9.36 -3.38 -5.46
C ASP A 93 -10.27 -4.06 -6.49
N PRO A 94 -9.80 -4.27 -7.74
CA PRO A 94 -10.58 -4.91 -8.80
C PRO A 94 -10.30 -6.42 -8.91
N HIS A 95 -9.26 -6.94 -8.24
CA HIS A 95 -8.76 -8.30 -8.43
C HIS A 95 -9.42 -9.28 -7.46
N GLY A 96 -10.19 -10.22 -8.01
CA GLY A 96 -11.02 -11.15 -7.23
C GLY A 96 -10.28 -11.93 -6.13
N VAL A 97 -9.01 -12.29 -6.30
CA VAL A 97 -8.23 -12.99 -5.26
C VAL A 97 -7.97 -12.08 -4.05
N LYS A 98 -7.60 -10.82 -4.28
CA LYS A 98 -7.35 -9.86 -3.20
C LYS A 98 -8.68 -9.36 -2.63
N ALA A 99 -9.57 -8.88 -3.49
CA ALA A 99 -10.90 -8.41 -3.13
C ALA A 99 -11.70 -9.45 -2.34
N GLY A 100 -11.64 -10.73 -2.73
CA GLY A 100 -12.35 -11.81 -2.02
C GLY A 100 -11.84 -12.04 -0.60
N ARG A 101 -10.54 -11.84 -0.33
CA ARG A 101 -10.03 -11.91 1.05
C ARG A 101 -10.43 -10.70 1.88
N ILE A 102 -10.41 -9.51 1.27
CA ILE A 102 -10.82 -8.26 1.93
C ILE A 102 -12.33 -8.29 2.25
N ALA A 103 -13.15 -8.88 1.38
CA ALA A 103 -14.61 -8.96 1.55
C ALA A 103 -15.05 -9.68 2.84
N GLY A 104 -14.16 -10.46 3.46
CA GLY A 104 -14.42 -11.13 4.74
C GLY A 104 -14.08 -10.30 5.99
N LEU A 105 -13.59 -9.07 5.84
CA LEU A 105 -13.31 -8.18 6.96
C LEU A 105 -14.60 -7.53 7.48
N GLU A 106 -14.69 -7.36 8.80
CA GLU A 106 -15.78 -6.68 9.48
C GLU A 106 -15.33 -5.33 10.07
N PRO A 107 -16.27 -4.41 10.41
CA PRO A 107 -15.92 -3.20 11.14
C PRO A 107 -15.12 -3.51 12.41
N GLY A 108 -13.97 -2.86 12.57
CA GLY A 108 -13.02 -3.07 13.65
C GLY A 108 -11.82 -3.96 13.28
N ASP A 109 -11.89 -4.74 12.19
CA ASP A 109 -10.76 -5.47 11.63
C ASP A 109 -9.75 -4.54 10.94
N TRP A 110 -8.60 -5.09 10.57
CA TRP A 110 -7.51 -4.34 9.92
C TRP A 110 -7.27 -4.77 8.48
N LEU A 111 -7.15 -3.78 7.60
CA LEU A 111 -6.56 -3.95 6.28
C LEU A 111 -5.16 -3.31 6.30
N PHE A 112 -4.13 -4.13 6.29
CA PHE A 112 -2.74 -3.68 6.24
C PHE A 112 -2.21 -3.63 4.81
N PHE A 113 -1.23 -2.76 4.61
CA PHE A 113 -0.59 -2.55 3.32
C PHE A 113 0.89 -2.80 3.43
N TYR A 114 1.40 -3.59 2.49
CA TYR A 114 2.83 -3.82 2.36
C TYR A 114 3.32 -3.51 0.96
N ALA A 115 4.56 -3.06 0.87
CA ALA A 115 5.22 -2.71 -0.37
C ALA A 115 6.55 -3.45 -0.48
N THR A 116 7.03 -3.66 -1.71
CA THR A 116 8.45 -4.00 -1.88
C THR A 116 9.25 -2.70 -1.97
N LEU A 117 10.13 -2.47 -1.00
CA LEU A 117 10.94 -1.25 -0.91
C LEU A 117 12.41 -1.60 -1.13
N SER A 118 13.18 -0.65 -1.64
CA SER A 118 14.64 -0.77 -1.77
C SER A 118 15.34 -0.01 -0.65
N LEU A 119 16.36 -0.61 -0.06
CA LEU A 119 17.18 0.07 0.93
C LEU A 119 17.95 1.20 0.23
N ARG A 120 17.81 2.42 0.75
CA ARG A 120 18.48 3.62 0.25
C ARG A 120 19.10 4.39 1.42
N PRO A 121 20.24 5.06 1.22
CA PRO A 121 20.77 5.93 2.26
C PRO A 121 19.83 7.12 2.51
N HIS A 122 19.90 7.71 3.70
CA HIS A 122 19.27 9.02 3.93
C HIS A 122 19.79 10.06 2.94
N GLY A 123 18.91 10.96 2.50
CA GLY A 123 19.24 11.97 1.49
C GLY A 123 19.39 11.41 0.08
N TRP A 124 18.95 10.16 -0.18
CA TRP A 124 18.88 9.63 -1.54
C TRP A 124 18.08 10.57 -2.44
N GLY A 125 18.72 11.06 -3.51
CA GLY A 125 18.16 12.07 -4.40
C GLY A 125 17.05 11.59 -5.33
N GLY A 126 16.80 10.28 -5.40
CA GLY A 126 15.78 9.65 -6.23
C GLY A 126 16.34 8.78 -7.35
N PRO A 127 15.45 8.17 -8.17
CA PRO A 127 15.87 7.30 -9.27
C PRO A 127 16.37 8.12 -10.48
N GLY A 128 17.49 7.74 -11.10
CA GLY A 128 18.07 8.41 -12.28
C GLY A 128 19.57 8.15 -12.51
N GLU A 129 20.15 8.67 -13.60
CA GLU A 129 21.57 8.46 -13.99
C GLU A 129 22.57 8.97 -12.93
N ASP A 130 22.23 10.03 -12.19
CA ASP A 130 23.03 10.58 -11.08
C ASP A 130 22.63 10.03 -9.70
N GLY A 131 21.51 9.29 -9.61
CA GLY A 131 20.96 8.72 -8.37
C GLY A 131 21.72 7.49 -7.86
N GLY A 132 22.75 7.07 -8.60
CA GLY A 132 23.66 5.97 -8.30
C GLY A 132 24.95 6.39 -7.59
N ARG A 133 25.02 7.57 -6.97
CA ARG A 133 26.00 7.74 -5.88
C ARG A 133 25.50 6.93 -4.69
N ASP A 134 25.86 5.64 -4.69
CA ASP A 134 25.94 4.85 -3.48
C ASP A 134 26.61 5.73 -2.43
N GLY A 135 25.84 6.09 -1.40
CA GLY A 135 26.34 6.91 -0.30
C GLY A 135 27.67 6.31 0.14
N THR A 136 28.72 7.12 0.06
CA THR A 136 30.08 6.71 0.36
C THR A 136 30.18 6.37 1.84
N GLY A 137 29.91 5.11 2.19
CA GLY A 137 30.39 4.38 3.38
C GLY A 137 30.19 4.95 4.79
N ASP A 138 29.62 6.14 4.97
CA ASP A 138 29.63 6.90 6.24
C ASP A 138 28.22 7.23 6.77
N GLY A 139 27.19 6.63 6.17
CA GLY A 139 25.82 6.68 6.68
C GLY A 139 25.62 5.78 7.90
N PRO A 140 24.56 6.00 8.70
CA PRO A 140 24.20 5.08 9.77
C PRO A 140 24.04 3.66 9.21
N ARG A 141 24.49 2.68 10.00
CA ARG A 141 24.27 1.28 9.63
C ARG A 141 22.77 1.03 9.55
N PRO A 142 22.30 0.33 8.50
CA PRO A 142 20.92 -0.15 8.46
C PRO A 142 20.64 -1.01 9.68
N ASP A 143 19.44 -0.88 10.19
CA ASP A 143 18.98 -1.73 11.27
C ASP A 143 18.94 -3.20 10.84
N ASP A 144 19.27 -4.08 11.79
CA ASP A 144 19.56 -5.50 11.55
C ASP A 144 18.36 -6.31 11.01
N ASP A 145 17.14 -5.74 11.02
CA ASP A 145 15.92 -6.37 10.54
C ASP A 145 15.53 -5.98 9.10
N LEU A 146 16.27 -5.05 8.47
CA LEU A 146 16.07 -4.64 7.09
C LEU A 146 16.87 -5.52 6.12
N ALA A 147 16.26 -5.89 5.00
CA ALA A 147 16.96 -6.60 3.93
C ALA A 147 17.92 -5.65 3.17
N PRO A 148 19.12 -6.12 2.78
CA PRO A 148 20.24 -5.26 2.34
C PRO A 148 20.01 -4.53 1.01
N ASP A 149 19.19 -5.08 0.11
CA ASP A 149 18.95 -4.48 -1.22
C ASP A 149 17.49 -4.03 -1.38
N TRP A 150 16.58 -4.96 -1.15
CA TRP A 150 15.15 -4.76 -1.19
C TRP A 150 14.47 -5.80 -0.30
N GLY A 151 13.26 -5.51 0.15
CA GLY A 151 12.44 -6.42 0.93
C GLY A 151 10.96 -6.04 0.83
N ALA A 152 10.09 -6.87 1.40
CA ALA A 152 8.68 -6.57 1.58
C ALA A 152 8.42 -6.14 3.03
N TYR A 153 7.63 -5.07 3.18
CA TYR A 153 7.50 -4.33 4.43
C TYR A 153 6.07 -3.85 4.59
N LEU A 154 5.43 -4.14 5.73
CA LEU A 154 4.20 -3.43 6.11
C LEU A 154 4.56 -1.98 6.40
N PHE A 155 3.74 -1.05 5.93
CA PHE A 155 4.02 0.37 6.05
C PHE A 155 2.80 1.22 6.45
N ALA A 156 1.60 0.64 6.39
CA ALA A 156 0.37 1.34 6.73
C ALA A 156 -0.77 0.36 7.06
N GLY A 157 -1.82 0.90 7.70
CA GLY A 157 -3.04 0.15 8.00
C GLY A 157 -4.28 1.02 7.96
N ILE A 158 -5.38 0.40 7.54
CA ILE A 158 -6.75 0.93 7.64
C ILE A 158 -7.50 0.10 8.67
N ARG A 159 -8.01 0.77 9.72
CA ARG A 159 -8.99 0.16 10.62
C ARG A 159 -10.36 0.25 9.96
N VAL A 160 -10.90 -0.88 9.55
CA VAL A 160 -12.13 -0.96 8.77
C VAL A 160 -13.29 -0.36 9.58
N ASP A 161 -13.98 0.62 9.01
CA ASP A 161 -15.25 1.13 9.54
C ASP A 161 -16.41 0.60 8.69
N ARG A 162 -16.27 0.69 7.36
CA ARG A 162 -17.29 0.26 6.40
C ARG A 162 -16.65 -0.37 5.16
N LEU A 163 -17.34 -1.36 4.60
CA LEU A 163 -16.89 -2.12 3.44
C LEU A 163 -18.04 -2.41 2.48
N LEU A 164 -17.78 -2.25 1.19
CA LEU A 164 -18.61 -2.74 0.10
C LEU A 164 -17.84 -3.82 -0.64
N ALA A 165 -18.44 -4.98 -0.88
CA ALA A 165 -17.86 -6.03 -1.69
C ALA A 165 -18.90 -6.71 -2.56
N VAL A 166 -18.45 -7.23 -3.70
CA VAL A 166 -19.26 -8.18 -4.48
C VAL A 166 -19.29 -9.53 -3.77
N GLY A 167 -20.47 -10.15 -3.65
CA GLY A 167 -20.61 -11.46 -3.02
C GLY A 167 -19.95 -12.58 -3.83
N ASP A 168 -19.68 -13.73 -3.21
CA ASP A 168 -19.00 -14.87 -3.86
C ASP A 168 -19.69 -15.32 -5.18
N GLY A 169 -18.89 -15.74 -6.16
CA GLY A 169 -19.37 -16.26 -7.46
C GLY A 169 -19.76 -15.20 -8.50
N SER A 170 -19.44 -13.93 -8.25
CA SER A 170 -19.80 -12.79 -9.09
C SER A 170 -18.69 -12.36 -10.06
N GLU A 171 -18.20 -13.29 -10.88
CA GLU A 171 -17.15 -12.96 -11.87
C GLU A 171 -17.57 -11.81 -12.78
N GLY A 172 -16.68 -10.83 -12.94
CA GLY A 172 -16.92 -9.64 -13.76
C GLY A 172 -17.85 -8.59 -13.15
N ARG A 173 -18.34 -8.79 -11.92
CA ARG A 173 -19.15 -7.79 -11.22
C ARG A 173 -18.28 -6.84 -10.42
N THR A 174 -18.79 -5.63 -10.27
CA THR A 174 -18.25 -4.56 -9.42
C THR A 174 -19.27 -4.23 -8.32
N VAL A 175 -18.82 -3.51 -7.29
CA VAL A 175 -19.75 -2.92 -6.32
C VAL A 175 -20.62 -1.86 -7.02
N ASP A 176 -21.73 -1.47 -6.39
CA ASP A 176 -22.50 -0.35 -6.91
C ASP A 176 -21.66 0.94 -6.88
N ARG A 177 -21.52 1.59 -8.05
CA ARG A 177 -20.64 2.75 -8.20
C ARG A 177 -21.13 3.96 -7.42
N ALA A 178 -22.46 4.15 -7.31
CA ALA A 178 -23.00 5.27 -6.53
C ALA A 178 -22.76 5.05 -5.04
N ALA A 179 -23.00 3.83 -4.54
CA ALA A 179 -22.68 3.47 -3.16
C ALA A 179 -21.18 3.61 -2.85
N ALA A 180 -20.30 3.25 -3.79
CA ALA A 180 -18.86 3.46 -3.67
C ALA A 180 -18.50 4.95 -3.61
N ALA A 181 -19.13 5.78 -4.45
CA ALA A 181 -18.94 7.24 -4.42
C ALA A 181 -19.41 7.87 -3.10
N ASP A 182 -20.52 7.40 -2.53
CA ASP A 182 -20.99 7.85 -1.23
C ASP A 182 -20.05 7.42 -0.09
N LEU A 183 -19.39 6.26 -0.23
CA LEU A 183 -18.51 5.70 0.79
C LEU A 183 -17.10 6.31 0.77
N ALA A 184 -16.50 6.42 -0.41
CA ALA A 184 -15.10 6.78 -0.60
C ALA A 184 -14.93 7.66 -1.85
N PRO A 185 -15.46 8.91 -1.85
CA PRO A 185 -15.66 9.72 -3.06
C PRO A 185 -14.37 10.05 -3.85
N THR A 186 -13.21 10.07 -3.19
CA THR A 186 -11.90 10.37 -3.77
C THR A 186 -11.17 9.15 -4.35
N ASN A 187 -11.66 7.94 -4.05
CA ASN A 187 -10.94 6.69 -4.35
C ASN A 187 -10.61 6.57 -5.85
N ALA A 188 -9.39 6.11 -6.14
CA ALA A 188 -8.86 6.06 -7.50
C ALA A 188 -9.73 5.24 -8.47
N HIS A 189 -10.39 4.17 -8.01
CA HIS A 189 -11.26 3.35 -8.86
C HIS A 189 -12.51 4.11 -9.35
N LEU A 190 -12.98 5.11 -8.60
CA LEU A 190 -14.07 5.98 -9.06
C LEU A 190 -13.63 6.90 -10.19
N LYS A 191 -12.33 7.05 -10.46
CA LYS A 191 -11.84 7.85 -11.58
C LYS A 191 -11.76 7.02 -12.87
N ARG A 192 -11.77 5.69 -12.78
CA ARG A 192 -11.68 4.77 -13.93
C ARG A 192 -12.98 4.67 -14.74
N ASP A 193 -12.82 4.42 -16.04
CA ASP A 193 -13.90 4.07 -16.98
C ASP A 193 -13.47 2.88 -17.87
N PRO A 194 -14.07 1.68 -17.71
CA PRO A 194 -15.18 1.37 -16.82
C PRO A 194 -14.77 1.35 -15.34
N PHE A 195 -15.76 1.55 -14.46
CA PHE A 195 -15.61 1.23 -13.03
C PHE A 195 -15.27 -0.25 -12.86
N ASP A 196 -14.31 -0.56 -11.99
CA ASP A 196 -13.73 -1.90 -11.87
C ASP A 196 -13.63 -2.42 -10.42
N ALA A 197 -13.88 -1.60 -9.40
CA ALA A 197 -13.72 -2.01 -8.01
C ALA A 197 -14.68 -3.14 -7.62
N ARG A 198 -14.11 -4.23 -7.10
CA ARG A 198 -14.84 -5.37 -6.53
C ARG A 198 -15.01 -5.27 -5.03
N VAL A 199 -14.12 -4.52 -4.38
CA VAL A 199 -14.22 -4.12 -2.98
C VAL A 199 -13.89 -2.64 -2.87
N VAL A 200 -14.57 -1.94 -1.96
CA VAL A 200 -14.24 -0.57 -1.52
C VAL A 200 -14.33 -0.55 0.00
N VAL A 201 -13.27 -0.11 0.65
CA VAL A 201 -13.10 -0.03 2.09
C VAL A 201 -12.96 1.44 2.47
N ALA A 202 -13.71 1.85 3.49
CA ALA A 202 -13.47 3.09 4.22
C ALA A 202 -13.14 2.75 5.67
N GLY A 203 -12.08 3.36 6.19
CA GLY A 203 -11.66 3.21 7.57
C GLY A 203 -12.00 4.41 8.45
N ASP A 204 -11.77 4.22 9.74
CA ASP A 204 -11.68 5.33 10.69
C ASP A 204 -10.38 6.11 10.44
N PRO A 205 -10.43 7.37 9.96
CA PRO A 205 -9.23 8.15 9.67
C PRO A 205 -8.43 8.50 10.93
N ALA A 206 -9.02 8.46 12.13
CA ALA A 206 -8.28 8.69 13.37
C ALA A 206 -7.52 7.44 13.85
N ALA A 207 -7.86 6.26 13.33
CA ALA A 207 -7.24 4.98 13.67
C ALA A 207 -6.49 4.35 12.49
N SER A 208 -6.36 5.05 11.37
CA SER A 208 -5.74 4.56 10.14
C SER A 208 -4.62 5.51 9.71
N GLY A 209 -3.56 4.97 9.10
CA GLY A 209 -2.43 5.79 8.71
C GLY A 209 -1.20 4.97 8.31
N VAL A 210 -0.14 5.72 8.00
CA VAL A 210 1.21 5.18 7.80
C VAL A 210 1.89 4.95 9.14
N PHE A 211 2.86 4.03 9.15
CA PHE A 211 3.68 3.77 10.32
C PHE A 211 4.86 4.74 10.36
N GLU A 212 5.41 5.01 11.55
CA GLU A 212 6.68 5.75 11.69
C GLU A 212 7.84 4.99 11.05
N ARG A 213 7.82 3.67 11.20
CA ARG A 213 8.80 2.72 10.69
C ARG A 213 8.10 1.54 10.03
N VAL A 214 8.70 0.99 8.98
CA VAL A 214 8.26 -0.28 8.41
C VAL A 214 8.31 -1.44 9.40
N VAL A 215 7.40 -2.41 9.22
CA VAL A 215 7.52 -3.74 9.84
C VAL A 215 8.01 -4.74 8.78
N PRO A 216 9.20 -5.34 8.93
CA PRO A 216 9.73 -6.28 7.94
C PRO A 216 8.87 -7.54 7.82
N LEU A 217 8.56 -7.93 6.58
CA LEU A 217 8.00 -9.24 6.24
C LEU A 217 9.06 -10.15 5.61
N SER A 218 10.06 -9.57 4.95
CA SER A 218 11.24 -10.30 4.48
C SER A 218 12.18 -10.65 5.62
N ALA A 219 13.02 -11.66 5.40
CA ALA A 219 14.18 -11.95 6.23
C ALA A 219 15.27 -10.89 6.00
N PRO A 220 16.09 -10.58 7.02
CA PRO A 220 17.15 -9.59 6.90
C PRO A 220 18.27 -10.02 5.93
N ASP A 221 18.42 -11.31 5.66
CA ASP A 221 19.48 -11.80 4.76
C ASP A 221 19.09 -11.68 3.27
N ALA A 222 17.80 -11.70 2.94
CA ALA A 222 17.34 -11.68 1.56
C ALA A 222 15.87 -11.24 1.43
N GLY A 223 15.62 -10.27 0.53
CA GLY A 223 14.27 -9.74 0.27
C GLY A 223 13.24 -10.76 -0.20
N ALA A 224 13.68 -11.80 -0.90
CA ALA A 224 12.80 -12.86 -1.39
C ALA A 224 12.43 -13.89 -0.30
N ASP A 225 13.18 -13.95 0.79
CA ASP A 225 12.94 -14.91 1.87
C ASP A 225 11.95 -14.31 2.86
N ALA A 226 10.92 -15.09 3.19
CA ALA A 226 9.88 -14.71 4.13
C ALA A 226 10.35 -14.90 5.58
N ASN A 227 10.02 -13.96 6.47
CA ASN A 227 10.22 -14.14 7.90
C ASN A 227 9.01 -14.79 8.60
N ARG A 228 9.11 -15.00 9.92
CA ARG A 228 8.06 -15.66 10.72
C ARG A 228 6.69 -14.98 10.70
N LEU A 229 6.62 -13.65 10.49
CA LEU A 229 5.32 -12.97 10.39
C LEU A 229 4.54 -13.48 9.18
N VAL A 230 5.24 -13.81 8.09
CA VAL A 230 4.64 -14.42 6.92
C VAL A 230 4.41 -15.91 7.17
N THR A 231 5.44 -16.66 7.56
CA THR A 231 5.40 -18.14 7.53
C THR A 231 4.67 -18.78 8.70
N GLU A 232 4.62 -18.12 9.87
CA GLU A 232 4.03 -18.66 11.10
C GLU A 232 2.74 -17.94 11.48
N LEU A 233 2.64 -16.63 11.24
CA LEU A 233 1.51 -15.82 11.70
C LEU A 233 0.47 -15.52 10.60
N SER A 234 0.77 -15.83 9.34
CA SER A 234 -0.14 -15.56 8.24
C SER A 234 -0.63 -16.84 7.56
N SER A 235 -1.64 -16.69 6.72
CA SER A 235 -2.12 -17.74 5.81
C SER A 235 -1.10 -18.20 4.74
N ASP A 236 0.04 -17.52 4.60
CA ASP A 236 1.02 -17.77 3.54
C ASP A 236 2.21 -18.63 4.04
N SER A 237 2.69 -19.53 3.19
CA SER A 237 3.84 -20.40 3.54
C SER A 237 5.22 -19.77 3.31
N GLY A 238 5.29 -18.56 2.77
CA GLY A 238 6.53 -17.90 2.36
C GLY A 238 7.18 -18.49 1.09
N ARG A 239 6.57 -19.51 0.47
CA ARG A 239 7.11 -20.15 -0.74
C ARG A 239 6.72 -19.44 -2.03
N GLY A 240 7.69 -19.27 -2.93
CA GLY A 240 7.49 -18.59 -4.20
C GLY A 240 7.38 -17.07 -4.01
N PRO A 241 6.76 -16.33 -4.94
CA PRO A 241 6.63 -14.88 -4.83
C PRO A 241 5.52 -14.50 -3.83
N TRP A 242 5.71 -14.86 -2.55
CA TRP A 242 4.76 -14.63 -1.46
C TRP A 242 4.45 -13.13 -1.30
N TRP A 243 5.42 -12.27 -1.59
CA TRP A 243 5.29 -10.81 -1.59
C TRP A 243 4.32 -10.26 -2.67
N ARG A 244 3.67 -11.12 -3.45
CA ARG A 244 2.59 -10.74 -4.39
C ARG A 244 1.20 -11.20 -3.96
N ARG A 245 1.09 -11.95 -2.86
CA ARG A 245 -0.16 -12.60 -2.45
C ARG A 245 -0.74 -11.91 -1.22
N PRO A 246 -2.07 -11.71 -1.14
CA PRO A 246 -2.66 -11.27 0.10
C PRO A 246 -2.34 -12.26 1.23
N MET A 247 -2.28 -11.78 2.46
CA MET A 247 -1.99 -12.56 3.67
C MET A 247 -3.12 -12.33 4.68
N ALA A 248 -3.75 -13.38 5.19
CA ALA A 248 -4.75 -13.28 6.25
C ALA A 248 -4.11 -13.63 7.61
N PHE A 249 -4.55 -12.93 8.65
CA PHE A 249 -4.11 -13.09 10.04
C PHE A 249 -5.35 -13.27 10.92
N ASP A 250 -5.32 -14.27 11.79
CA ASP A 250 -6.38 -14.45 12.79
C ASP A 250 -6.17 -13.48 13.96
N ALA A 251 -7.08 -13.50 14.93
CA ALA A 251 -7.15 -12.47 15.96
C ALA A 251 -5.89 -12.38 16.83
N GLY A 252 -5.26 -13.51 17.16
CA GLY A 252 -4.05 -13.54 18.00
C GLY A 252 -2.82 -13.04 17.24
N GLU A 253 -2.71 -13.43 15.97
CA GLU A 253 -1.65 -13.02 15.06
C GLU A 253 -1.76 -11.53 14.71
N THR A 254 -3.00 -11.03 14.56
CA THR A 254 -3.29 -9.61 14.37
C THR A 254 -2.88 -8.79 15.59
N ALA A 255 -3.16 -9.25 16.81
CA ALA A 255 -2.67 -8.60 18.01
C ALA A 255 -1.12 -8.54 18.05
N THR A 256 -0.46 -9.63 17.65
CA THR A 256 1.01 -9.68 17.55
C THR A 256 1.58 -8.71 16.51
N LEU A 257 0.88 -8.49 15.40
CA LEU A 257 1.26 -7.47 14.42
C LEU A 257 1.09 -6.06 14.98
N LEU A 258 -0.04 -5.78 15.63
CA LEU A 258 -0.32 -4.46 16.22
C LEU A 258 0.72 -4.07 17.27
N ASP A 259 1.20 -5.01 18.08
CA ASP A 259 2.27 -4.77 19.07
C ASP A 259 3.63 -4.38 18.43
N ARG A 260 3.79 -4.57 17.11
CA ARG A 260 5.00 -4.20 16.37
C ARG A 260 4.88 -2.87 15.62
N ILE A 261 3.70 -2.27 15.58
CA ILE A 261 3.43 -1.08 14.78
C ILE A 261 3.63 0.17 15.64
N GLU A 262 4.44 1.09 15.13
CA GLU A 262 4.61 2.45 15.62
C GLU A 262 3.83 3.37 14.66
N TRP A 263 2.77 4.02 15.15
CA TRP A 263 1.88 4.86 14.33
C TRP A 263 2.39 6.30 14.27
N SER A 264 2.38 6.89 13.07
CA SER A 264 2.78 8.29 12.83
C SER A 264 1.74 9.31 13.30
#